data_AF-A0A9P1JXP3-F1
#
_entry.id   AF-A0A9P1JXP3-F1
#
_cell.length_a   1.000
_cell.length_b   1.000
_cell.length_c   1.000
_cell.angle_alpha   90.00
_cell.angle_beta   90.00
_cell.angle_gamma   90.00
#
_symmetry.space_group_name_H-M   'P 1'
#
loop_
_entity.id
_entity.type
_entity.pdbx_description
1 polymer ?
#
loop_
_entity_poly.entity_id
_entity_poly.type
_entity_poly.pdbx_seq_one_letter_code
_entity_poly.pdbx_strand_id
1 'polypeptide(L)'
;MGRAERAEQCRSVPWIDARSNQMGQFLLQPSTKRIFVKPNFDIPLIVNQTYATFRCIQCDARRISVSFFDNFADPYFKTGVTGQRIYYPFGIFGRGRILEEEAEERRLRAIIKFAFIASVAVYAVLFSASFSFWVRMPALCGVVVVQYASHYMPVRTHRVSAERMSLVESWLISARGIGRRTLWVLFFLSVLMTVVGVFVTFVGEGGIWDRLTLLLGAAFFGACSLVYLWMIRQAGRKNRQP
;
A
#
# COMPACT_ATOMS: atom_id res chain seq x y z
N MET A 1 -21.27 -18.86 15.98
CA MET A 1 -20.37 -18.41 17.07
C MET A 1 -19.92 -16.99 16.75
N GLY A 2 -20.41 -16.05 17.55
CA GLY A 2 -20.57 -14.65 17.17
C GLY A 2 -19.38 -13.76 17.51
N ARG A 3 -19.21 -12.69 16.73
CA ARG A 3 -18.23 -11.61 16.94
C ARG A 3 -18.32 -10.93 18.32
N ALA A 4 -19.41 -11.16 19.08
CA ALA A 4 -19.61 -10.62 20.42
C ALA A 4 -18.70 -11.28 21.48
N GLU A 5 -18.38 -12.57 21.38
CA GLU A 5 -17.54 -13.25 22.39
C GLU A 5 -16.06 -12.85 22.33
N ARG A 6 -15.55 -12.41 21.16
CA ARG A 6 -14.17 -11.92 21.06
C ARG A 6 -13.92 -10.56 21.71
N ALA A 7 -14.97 -9.81 22.05
CA ALA A 7 -14.83 -8.52 22.73
C ALA A 7 -14.73 -8.64 24.26
N GLU A 8 -15.14 -9.77 24.84
CA GLU A 8 -15.01 -10.01 26.29
C GLU A 8 -13.65 -10.59 26.67
N GLN A 9 -13.01 -11.36 25.79
CA GLN A 9 -11.72 -11.98 26.11
C GLN A 9 -10.52 -11.03 26.05
N CYS A 10 -10.69 -9.80 25.53
CA CYS A 10 -9.70 -8.72 25.64
C CYS A 10 -9.92 -7.81 26.86
N ARG A 11 -10.95 -8.05 27.69
CA ARG A 11 -11.24 -7.24 28.87
C ARG A 11 -10.64 -7.79 30.18
N SER A 12 -9.98 -8.94 30.14
CA SER A 12 -9.38 -9.59 31.34
C SER A 12 -7.86 -9.41 31.47
N VAL A 13 -7.23 -8.51 30.72
CA VAL A 13 -5.87 -8.07 31.05
C VAL A 13 -5.99 -7.13 32.25
N PRO A 14 -5.42 -7.48 33.42
CA PRO A 14 -5.52 -6.64 34.60
C PRO A 14 -4.74 -5.36 34.34
N TRP A 15 -5.47 -4.28 34.11
CA TRP A 15 -4.95 -2.94 34.23
C TRP A 15 -4.53 -2.79 35.69
N ILE A 16 -3.23 -2.65 35.92
CA ILE A 16 -2.69 -2.21 37.20
C ILE A 16 -3.23 -0.79 37.40
N ASP A 17 -4.33 -0.70 38.17
CA ASP A 17 -4.90 0.53 38.69
C ASP A 17 -3.89 1.15 39.66
N ALA A 18 -2.97 1.96 39.13
CA ALA A 18 -2.08 2.81 39.92
C ALA A 18 -2.80 4.11 40.35
N ARG A 19 -4.02 3.98 40.91
CA ARG A 19 -4.72 5.12 41.52
C ARG A 19 -5.78 4.68 42.54
N SER A 20 -5.36 4.10 43.66
CA SER A 20 -6.13 4.20 44.90
C SER A 20 -5.23 4.60 46.07
N ASN A 21 -5.65 5.66 46.72
CA ASN A 21 -5.08 6.24 47.92
C ASN A 21 -4.98 5.20 49.04
N GLN A 22 -3.76 4.93 49.51
CA GLN A 22 -3.55 4.82 50.94
C GLN A 22 -2.47 5.81 51.36
N MET A 23 -2.95 6.87 51.99
CA MET A 23 -2.23 7.66 52.98
C MET A 23 -1.64 6.71 54.03
N GLY A 24 -0.31 6.74 54.19
CA GLY A 24 0.35 5.98 55.23
C GLY A 24 1.86 6.19 55.19
N GLN A 25 2.30 7.28 55.84
CA GLN A 25 3.64 7.48 56.40
C GLN A 25 4.81 6.89 55.61
N PHE A 26 5.50 7.68 54.80
CA PHE A 26 6.94 7.48 54.65
C PHE A 26 7.68 8.81 54.60
N LEU A 27 8.69 8.84 55.45
CA LEU A 27 9.55 9.95 55.83
C LEU A 27 10.24 10.60 54.62
N LEU A 28 10.43 11.91 54.73
CA LEU A 28 11.44 12.66 54.00
C LEU A 28 12.80 11.96 54.12
N GLN A 29 13.31 11.39 53.02
CA GLN A 29 14.75 11.24 52.82
C GLN A 29 15.16 11.38 51.35
N PRO A 30 16.38 11.88 51.11
CA PRO A 30 16.76 12.54 49.87
C PRO A 30 17.44 11.60 48.87
N SER A 31 17.44 12.03 47.61
CA SER A 31 18.41 11.71 46.57
C SER A 31 19.08 10.33 46.65
N THR A 32 18.48 9.32 46.03
CA THR A 32 19.22 8.10 45.66
C THR A 32 18.92 7.73 44.22
N LYS A 33 19.94 7.96 43.38
CA LYS A 33 20.12 7.32 42.07
C LYS A 33 19.72 5.85 42.18
N ARG A 34 18.67 5.42 41.49
CA ARG A 34 18.44 4.00 41.22
C ARG A 34 19.38 3.56 40.11
N ILE A 35 20.52 3.02 40.52
CA ILE A 35 21.41 2.22 39.67
C ILE A 35 20.75 0.85 39.53
N PHE A 36 20.31 0.51 38.31
CA PHE A 36 19.99 -0.87 37.97
C PHE A 36 21.30 -1.62 37.75
N VAL A 37 21.76 -2.33 38.79
CA VAL A 37 22.86 -3.29 38.67
C VAL A 37 22.28 -4.60 38.15
N LYS A 38 22.60 -4.93 36.90
CA LYS A 38 22.44 -6.28 36.35
C LYS A 38 23.68 -7.07 36.78
N PRO A 39 23.57 -8.17 37.53
CA PRO A 39 24.74 -8.94 37.91
C PRO A 39 25.26 -9.70 36.68
N ASN A 40 26.56 -9.59 36.44
CA ASN A 40 27.35 -10.20 35.38
C ASN A 40 27.09 -9.71 33.95
N PHE A 41 27.65 -8.54 33.62
CA PHE A 41 28.45 -8.32 32.40
C PHE A 41 29.07 -6.91 32.48
N ASP A 42 30.32 -6.84 32.96
CA ASP A 42 31.09 -5.58 33.06
C ASP A 42 31.65 -5.19 31.69
N ILE A 43 30.82 -4.56 30.87
CA ILE A 43 31.28 -3.67 29.80
C ILE A 43 30.46 -2.39 29.91
N PRO A 44 31.08 -1.24 30.23
CA PRO A 44 30.39 0.04 30.22
C PRO A 44 30.08 0.44 28.77
N LEU A 45 28.88 0.06 28.30
CA LEU A 45 28.32 0.55 27.05
C LEU A 45 27.92 2.02 27.26
N ILE A 46 28.81 2.92 26.87
CA ILE A 46 28.50 4.33 26.62
C ILE A 46 27.55 4.34 25.41
N VAL A 47 26.24 4.21 25.67
CA VAL A 47 25.21 4.33 24.63
C VAL A 47 25.09 5.80 24.29
N ASN A 48 25.88 6.21 23.29
CA ASN A 48 25.81 7.54 22.70
C ASN A 48 24.38 7.76 22.18
N GLN A 49 23.72 8.78 22.70
CA GLN A 49 22.29 9.10 22.50
C GLN A 49 21.94 9.44 21.04
N THR A 50 22.96 9.60 20.19
CA THR A 50 22.88 9.85 18.75
C THR A 50 22.58 8.62 17.89
N TYR A 51 22.76 7.40 18.37
CA TYR A 51 22.46 6.19 17.58
C TYR A 51 21.00 5.70 17.74
N ALA A 52 20.26 6.21 18.73
CA ALA A 52 18.87 5.83 18.98
C ALA A 52 17.89 6.46 17.96
N THR A 53 18.19 7.64 17.44
CA THR A 53 17.35 8.36 16.48
C THR A 53 17.43 7.78 15.06
N PHE A 54 18.59 7.25 14.64
CA PHE A 54 18.74 6.66 13.31
C PHE A 54 17.97 5.33 13.12
N ARG A 55 17.81 4.51 14.16
CA ARG A 55 16.99 3.27 14.07
C ARG A 55 15.50 3.55 13.90
N CYS A 56 14.98 4.66 14.42
CA CYS A 56 13.57 5.03 14.21
C CYS A 56 13.29 5.36 12.74
N ILE A 57 14.19 6.07 12.06
CA ILE A 57 13.99 6.48 10.66
C ILE A 57 14.05 5.28 9.70
N GLN A 58 14.97 4.33 9.92
CA GLN A 58 15.07 3.13 9.08
C GLN A 58 13.94 2.11 9.33
N CYS A 59 13.41 2.01 10.57
CA CYS A 59 12.22 1.20 10.83
C CYS A 59 10.95 1.80 10.22
N ASP A 60 10.85 3.12 10.12
CA ASP A 60 9.68 3.79 9.53
C ASP A 60 9.70 3.69 7.99
N ALA A 61 10.86 3.91 7.35
CA ALA A 61 11.00 3.80 5.89
C ALA A 61 10.67 2.40 5.35
N ARG A 62 11.03 1.33 6.08
CA ARG A 62 10.69 -0.05 5.68
C ARG A 62 9.22 -0.40 5.94
N ARG A 63 8.56 0.26 6.89
CA ARG A 63 7.12 0.09 7.15
C ARG A 63 6.27 0.81 6.09
N ILE A 64 6.73 1.98 5.63
CA ILE A 64 6.05 2.77 4.59
C ILE A 64 6.00 2.03 3.24
N SER A 65 7.08 1.36 2.83
CA SER A 65 7.09 0.62 1.55
C SER A 65 6.20 -0.61 1.59
N VAL A 66 6.22 -1.39 2.67
CA VAL A 66 5.39 -2.59 2.82
C VAL A 66 3.90 -2.25 2.78
N SER A 67 3.47 -1.19 3.49
CA SER A 67 2.07 -0.78 3.51
C SER A 67 1.57 -0.23 2.18
N PHE A 68 2.42 0.44 1.39
CA PHE A 68 2.04 0.91 0.06
C PHE A 68 1.63 -0.27 -0.84
N PHE A 69 2.45 -1.33 -0.88
CA PHE A 69 2.16 -2.52 -1.68
C PHE A 69 0.97 -3.34 -1.15
N ASP A 70 0.72 -3.32 0.15
CA ASP A 70 -0.43 -4.01 0.74
C ASP A 70 -1.76 -3.40 0.25
N ASN A 71 -1.78 -2.08 0.05
CA ASN A 71 -2.97 -1.35 -0.41
C ASN A 71 -3.26 -1.55 -1.91
N PHE A 72 -2.32 -2.08 -2.72
CA PHE A 72 -2.59 -2.37 -4.14
C PHE A 72 -3.50 -3.58 -4.34
N ALA A 73 -3.56 -4.48 -3.36
CA ALA A 73 -4.40 -5.66 -3.45
C ALA A 73 -5.87 -5.32 -3.11
N ASP A 74 -6.11 -4.29 -2.28
CA ASP A 74 -7.43 -3.92 -1.78
C ASP A 74 -8.51 -3.69 -2.85
N PRO A 75 -8.24 -3.02 -3.99
CA PRO A 75 -9.23 -2.81 -5.03
C PRO A 75 -9.75 -4.10 -5.68
N TYR A 76 -9.07 -5.23 -5.48
CA TYR A 76 -9.50 -6.52 -6.01
C TYR A 76 -10.45 -7.27 -5.07
N PHE A 77 -10.60 -6.83 -3.82
CA PHE A 77 -11.45 -7.47 -2.82
C PHE A 77 -12.63 -6.56 -2.46
N LYS A 78 -13.83 -7.11 -2.45
CA LYS A 78 -15.05 -6.46 -1.98
C LYS A 78 -15.74 -7.35 -0.96
N THR A 79 -16.28 -6.76 0.10
CA THR A 79 -17.25 -7.46 0.95
C THR A 79 -18.63 -7.28 0.34
N GLY A 80 -19.25 -8.39 -0.09
CA GLY A 80 -20.59 -8.38 -0.64
C GLY A 80 -21.66 -8.08 0.41
N VAL A 81 -22.90 -7.87 -0.04
CA VAL A 81 -24.04 -7.54 0.83
C VAL A 81 -24.33 -8.64 1.87
N THR A 82 -24.05 -9.89 1.52
CA THR A 82 -24.20 -11.07 2.39
C THR A 82 -23.06 -11.23 3.40
N GLY A 83 -22.08 -10.30 3.41
CA GLY A 83 -20.88 -10.38 4.24
C GLY A 83 -19.79 -11.31 3.70
N GLN A 84 -20.03 -11.96 2.56
CA GLN A 84 -19.04 -12.81 1.88
C GLN A 84 -17.93 -11.95 1.26
N ARG A 85 -16.71 -12.48 1.21
CA ARG A 85 -15.58 -11.80 0.56
C ARG A 85 -15.52 -12.22 -0.90
N ILE A 86 -15.51 -11.25 -1.80
CA ILE A 86 -15.57 -11.45 -3.25
C ILE A 86 -14.27 -10.90 -3.84
N TYR A 87 -13.57 -11.73 -4.61
CA TYR A 87 -12.36 -11.37 -5.33
C TYR A 87 -12.63 -11.19 -6.83
N TYR A 88 -12.14 -10.10 -7.42
CA TYR A 88 -12.36 -9.75 -8.83
C TYR A 88 -11.07 -9.87 -9.63
N PRO A 89 -10.72 -11.04 -10.22
CA PRO A 89 -9.44 -11.24 -10.90
C PRO A 89 -9.21 -10.30 -12.09
N PHE A 90 -10.29 -9.83 -12.74
CA PHE A 90 -10.24 -8.91 -13.88
C PHE A 90 -10.76 -7.51 -13.56
N GLY A 91 -10.86 -7.18 -12.26
CA GLY A 91 -11.45 -5.92 -11.81
C GLY A 91 -12.85 -5.73 -12.39
N ILE A 92 -13.07 -4.59 -13.05
CA ILE A 92 -14.36 -4.15 -13.60
C ILE A 92 -14.89 -5.06 -14.72
N PHE A 93 -14.01 -5.68 -15.50
CA PHE A 93 -14.43 -6.47 -16.67
C PHE A 93 -14.82 -7.91 -16.30
N GLY A 94 -14.53 -8.36 -15.09
CA GLY A 94 -14.72 -9.73 -14.65
C GLY A 94 -15.90 -9.93 -13.71
N ARG A 95 -16.37 -11.17 -13.63
CA ARG A 95 -17.23 -11.60 -12.52
C ARG A 95 -16.37 -11.89 -11.29
N GLY A 96 -16.88 -11.51 -10.13
CA GLY A 96 -16.24 -11.83 -8.85
C GLY A 96 -16.30 -13.33 -8.54
N ARG A 97 -15.37 -13.80 -7.72
CA ARG A 97 -15.32 -15.15 -7.17
C ARG A 97 -15.46 -15.07 -5.65
N ILE A 98 -16.32 -15.90 -5.08
CA ILE A 98 -16.55 -15.91 -3.63
C ILE A 98 -15.41 -16.68 -2.96
N LEU A 99 -14.77 -16.08 -1.97
CA LEU A 99 -13.76 -16.71 -1.12
C LEU A 99 -14.44 -17.22 0.15
N GLU A 100 -14.31 -18.52 0.41
CA GLU A 100 -14.93 -19.16 1.58
C GLU A 100 -14.05 -18.99 2.83
N GLU A 101 -12.72 -18.98 2.66
CA GLU A 101 -11.76 -18.92 3.75
C GLU A 101 -10.95 -17.62 3.77
N GLU A 102 -10.70 -17.07 4.97
CA GLU A 102 -9.81 -15.91 5.13
C GLU A 102 -8.34 -16.22 4.80
N ALA A 103 -7.93 -17.49 4.92
CA ALA A 103 -6.59 -17.94 4.60
C ALA A 103 -6.29 -17.79 3.10
N GLU A 104 -7.27 -18.09 2.24
CA GLU A 104 -7.17 -17.94 0.79
C GLU A 104 -7.00 -16.48 0.38
N GLU A 105 -7.74 -15.56 1.01
CA GLU A 105 -7.58 -14.13 0.75
C GLU A 105 -6.15 -13.67 1.07
N ARG A 106 -5.60 -14.05 2.23
CA ARG A 106 -4.22 -13.66 2.60
C ARG A 106 -3.21 -14.22 1.60
N ARG A 107 -3.41 -15.46 1.15
CA ARG A 107 -2.57 -16.09 0.11
C ARG A 107 -2.67 -15.34 -1.21
N LEU A 108 -3.88 -14.97 -1.65
CA LEU A 108 -4.09 -14.20 -2.88
C LEU A 108 -3.45 -12.81 -2.81
N ARG A 109 -3.59 -12.11 -1.69
CA ARG A 109 -2.93 -10.82 -1.45
C ARG A 109 -1.40 -10.94 -1.57
N ALA A 110 -0.82 -11.98 -1.00
CA ALA A 110 0.62 -12.24 -1.13
C ALA A 110 1.04 -12.53 -2.57
N ILE A 111 0.26 -13.33 -3.31
CA ILE A 111 0.51 -13.61 -4.73
C ILE A 111 0.41 -12.33 -5.56
N ILE A 112 -0.63 -11.52 -5.37
CA ILE A 112 -0.84 -10.25 -6.09
C ILE A 112 0.35 -9.31 -5.84
N LYS A 113 0.74 -9.16 -4.57
CA LYS A 113 1.87 -8.33 -4.18
C LYS A 113 3.17 -8.78 -4.83
N PHE A 114 3.46 -10.09 -4.77
CA PHE A 114 4.66 -10.65 -5.37
C PHE A 114 4.66 -10.50 -6.90
N ALA A 115 3.54 -10.84 -7.55
CA ALA A 115 3.38 -10.71 -9.00
C ALA A 115 3.57 -9.27 -9.47
N PHE A 116 3.06 -8.29 -8.72
CA PHE A 116 3.24 -6.87 -9.03
C PHE A 116 4.70 -6.42 -8.89
N ILE A 117 5.37 -6.77 -7.79
CA ILE A 117 6.78 -6.42 -7.59
C ILE A 117 7.65 -7.07 -8.69
N ALA A 118 7.39 -8.34 -9.00
CA ALA A 118 8.08 -9.05 -10.06
C ALA A 118 7.83 -8.41 -11.44
N SER A 119 6.58 -8.05 -11.77
CA SER A 119 6.27 -7.43 -13.05
C SER A 119 6.91 -6.05 -13.20
N VAL A 120 6.91 -5.22 -12.15
CA VAL A 120 7.62 -3.92 -12.14
C VAL A 120 9.11 -4.10 -12.40
N ALA A 121 9.76 -5.08 -11.75
CA ALA A 121 11.17 -5.36 -11.97
C ALA A 121 11.46 -5.82 -13.42
N VAL A 122 10.61 -6.70 -13.98
CA VAL A 122 10.76 -7.16 -15.37
C VAL A 122 10.52 -6.01 -16.36
N TYR A 123 9.50 -5.17 -16.14
CA TYR A 123 9.27 -3.99 -16.97
C TYR A 123 10.46 -3.04 -16.92
N ALA A 124 11.02 -2.77 -15.74
CA ALA A 124 12.21 -1.93 -15.61
C ALA A 124 13.37 -2.44 -16.47
N VAL A 125 13.66 -3.75 -16.44
CA VAL A 125 14.71 -4.37 -17.26
C VAL A 125 14.39 -4.29 -18.75
N LEU A 126 13.14 -4.56 -19.16
CA LEU A 126 12.74 -4.53 -20.57
C LEU A 126 12.78 -3.12 -21.18
N PHE A 127 12.55 -2.09 -20.37
CA PHE A 127 12.63 -0.69 -20.80
C PHE A 127 14.04 -0.11 -20.70
N SER A 128 14.86 -0.53 -19.73
CA SER A 128 16.25 -0.03 -19.59
C SER A 128 17.21 -0.66 -20.59
N ALA A 129 16.98 -1.92 -20.96
CA ALA A 129 17.86 -2.63 -21.87
C ALA A 129 17.54 -2.31 -23.34
N SER A 130 18.59 -2.20 -24.14
CA SER A 130 18.54 -2.01 -25.59
C SER A 130 18.15 -3.29 -26.35
N PHE A 131 17.05 -3.93 -25.94
CA PHE A 131 16.49 -5.06 -26.67
C PHE A 131 15.83 -4.60 -27.98
N SER A 132 15.94 -5.43 -29.01
CA SER A 132 15.19 -5.26 -30.25
C SER A 132 13.69 -5.28 -29.99
N PHE A 133 12.93 -4.47 -30.74
CA PHE A 133 11.47 -4.40 -30.67
C PHE A 133 10.80 -5.79 -30.74
N TRP A 134 11.33 -6.66 -31.60
CA TRP A 134 10.85 -8.02 -31.82
C TRP A 134 11.02 -8.96 -30.62
N VAL A 135 11.96 -8.66 -29.72
CA VAL A 135 12.13 -9.40 -28.46
C VAL A 135 11.30 -8.75 -27.35
N ARG A 136 11.29 -7.41 -27.30
CA ARG A 136 10.59 -6.64 -26.28
C ARG A 136 9.08 -6.90 -26.30
N MET A 137 8.44 -6.90 -27.48
CA MET A 137 6.98 -7.07 -27.57
C MET A 137 6.48 -8.44 -27.09
N PRO A 138 7.01 -9.58 -27.56
CA PRO A 138 6.65 -10.90 -27.02
C PRO A 138 6.95 -11.03 -25.53
N ALA A 139 8.05 -10.46 -25.04
CA ALA A 139 8.37 -10.48 -23.61
C ALA A 139 7.32 -9.73 -22.78
N LEU A 140 6.89 -8.54 -23.22
CA LEU A 140 5.81 -7.79 -22.57
C LEU A 140 4.50 -8.58 -22.56
N CYS A 141 4.13 -9.20 -23.69
CA CYS A 141 2.96 -10.06 -23.78
C CYS A 141 3.07 -11.26 -22.81
N GLY A 142 4.23 -11.90 -22.74
CA GLY A 142 4.50 -13.00 -21.82
C GLY A 142 4.31 -12.60 -20.36
N VAL A 143 4.83 -11.43 -19.96
CA VAL A 143 4.64 -10.89 -18.60
C VAL A 143 3.16 -10.70 -18.28
N VAL A 144 2.39 -10.11 -19.20
CA VAL A 144 0.94 -9.91 -19.02
C VAL A 144 0.21 -11.24 -18.89
N VAL A 145 0.52 -12.24 -19.72
CA VAL A 145 -0.08 -13.58 -19.65
C VAL A 145 0.26 -14.29 -18.35
N VAL A 146 1.52 -14.24 -17.91
CA VAL A 146 1.95 -14.82 -16.62
C VAL A 146 1.27 -14.13 -15.46
N GLN A 147 1.18 -12.80 -15.48
CA GLN A 147 0.48 -12.04 -14.45
C GLN A 147 -1.00 -12.44 -14.41
N TYR A 148 -1.66 -12.46 -15.56
CA TYR A 148 -3.05 -12.92 -15.71
C TYR A 148 -3.26 -14.33 -15.16
N ALA A 149 -2.42 -15.28 -15.58
CA ALA A 149 -2.49 -16.66 -15.12
C ALA A 149 -2.29 -16.75 -13.60
N SER A 150 -1.34 -15.99 -13.05
CA SER A 150 -1.04 -15.95 -11.61
C SER A 150 -2.22 -15.46 -10.78
N HIS A 151 -2.99 -14.50 -11.29
CA HIS A 151 -4.19 -13.98 -10.63
C HIS A 151 -5.43 -14.88 -10.79
N TYR A 152 -5.57 -15.54 -11.94
CA TYR A 152 -6.79 -16.28 -12.30
C TYR A 152 -6.75 -17.76 -11.90
N MET A 153 -5.60 -18.43 -12.06
CA MET A 153 -5.48 -19.87 -11.83
C MET A 153 -5.86 -20.30 -10.41
N PRO A 154 -5.48 -19.59 -9.33
CA PRO A 154 -5.84 -20.00 -7.97
C PRO A 154 -7.34 -19.91 -7.65
N VAL A 155 -8.09 -19.09 -8.40
CA VAL A 155 -9.51 -18.78 -8.11
C VAL A 155 -10.49 -19.38 -9.10
N ARG A 156 -10.00 -20.17 -10.06
CA ARG A 156 -10.82 -20.71 -11.15
C ARG A 156 -11.89 -21.70 -10.66
N THR A 157 -11.63 -22.39 -9.56
CA THR A 157 -12.50 -23.42 -8.96
C THR A 157 -13.59 -22.84 -8.06
N HIS A 158 -13.46 -21.58 -7.63
CA HIS A 158 -14.40 -20.94 -6.73
C HIS A 158 -15.71 -20.56 -7.41
N ARG A 159 -16.79 -20.50 -6.63
CA ARG A 159 -18.13 -20.10 -7.11
C ARG A 159 -18.12 -18.66 -7.62
N VAL A 160 -18.81 -18.44 -8.73
CA VAL A 160 -18.93 -17.12 -9.37
C VAL A 160 -20.01 -16.31 -8.65
N SER A 161 -19.69 -15.08 -8.26
CA SER A 161 -20.67 -14.13 -7.73
C SER A 161 -21.43 -13.45 -8.87
N ALA A 162 -22.73 -13.25 -8.68
CA ALA A 162 -23.55 -12.43 -9.58
C ALA A 162 -23.31 -10.93 -9.39
N GLU A 163 -22.73 -10.53 -8.25
CA GLU A 163 -22.41 -9.14 -7.95
C GLU A 163 -21.26 -8.66 -8.86
N ARG A 164 -21.45 -7.49 -9.49
CA ARG A 164 -20.42 -6.84 -10.31
C ARG A 164 -19.79 -5.69 -9.53
N MET A 165 -18.49 -5.51 -9.71
CA MET A 165 -17.80 -4.35 -9.17
C MET A 165 -18.10 -3.12 -10.02
N SER A 166 -18.65 -2.07 -9.41
CA SER A 166 -18.84 -0.79 -10.10
C SER A 166 -17.50 -0.05 -10.24
N LEU A 167 -17.29 0.63 -11.36
CA LEU A 167 -16.13 1.50 -11.60
C LEU A 167 -15.96 2.53 -10.47
N VAL A 168 -17.06 3.15 -10.07
CA VAL A 168 -17.07 4.18 -9.03
C VAL A 168 -16.65 3.59 -7.68
N GLU A 169 -17.08 2.37 -7.36
CA GLU A 169 -16.70 1.67 -6.14
C GLU A 169 -15.21 1.31 -6.15
N SER A 170 -14.71 0.77 -7.27
CA SER A 170 -13.30 0.42 -7.43
C SER A 170 -12.39 1.64 -7.22
N TRP A 171 -12.74 2.78 -7.83
CA TRP A 171 -11.99 4.02 -7.67
C TRP A 171 -12.05 4.55 -6.23
N LEU A 172 -13.22 4.43 -5.59
CA LEU A 172 -13.41 4.84 -4.21
C LEU A 172 -12.61 3.97 -3.22
N ILE A 173 -12.52 2.66 -3.47
CA ILE A 173 -11.70 1.73 -2.69
C ILE A 173 -10.22 2.07 -2.85
N SER A 174 -9.75 2.27 -4.09
CA SER A 174 -8.38 2.73 -4.38
C SER A 174 -8.05 4.05 -3.70
N ALA A 175 -8.98 5.02 -3.71
CA ALA A 175 -8.80 6.31 -3.05
C ALA A 175 -8.72 6.21 -1.52
N ARG A 176 -9.33 5.18 -0.92
CA ARG A 176 -9.25 4.93 0.52
C ARG A 176 -7.97 4.22 0.93
N GLY A 177 -7.41 3.37 0.05
CA GLY A 177 -6.16 2.66 0.30
C GLY A 177 -4.94 3.59 0.26
N ILE A 178 -4.95 4.63 -0.57
CA ILE A 178 -3.80 5.53 -0.68
C ILE A 178 -3.89 6.64 0.37
N GLY A 179 -2.86 6.77 1.21
CA GLY A 179 -2.78 7.83 2.21
C GLY A 179 -2.82 9.22 1.59
N ARG A 180 -3.43 10.19 2.29
CA ARG A 180 -3.59 11.58 1.81
C ARG A 180 -2.25 12.23 1.43
N ARG A 181 -1.17 11.96 2.18
CA ARG A 181 0.18 12.45 1.89
C ARG A 181 0.70 11.86 0.57
N THR A 182 0.56 10.55 0.39
CA THR A 182 0.97 9.85 -0.84
C THR A 182 0.22 10.37 -2.07
N LEU A 183 -1.10 10.64 -1.95
CA LEU A 183 -1.88 11.24 -3.04
C LEU A 183 -1.33 12.61 -3.47
N TRP A 184 -0.97 13.47 -2.51
CA TRP A 184 -0.35 14.77 -2.82
C TRP A 184 1.02 14.61 -3.50
N VAL A 185 1.86 13.69 -3.03
CA VAL A 185 3.16 13.41 -3.66
C VAL A 185 2.98 12.93 -5.10
N LEU A 186 2.07 11.99 -5.36
CA LEU A 186 1.77 11.49 -6.71
C LEU A 186 1.20 12.59 -7.61
N PHE A 187 0.34 13.47 -7.07
CA PHE A 187 -0.18 14.61 -7.80
C PHE A 187 0.95 15.56 -8.23
N PHE A 188 1.79 16.03 -7.30
CA PHE A 188 2.90 16.93 -7.65
C PHE A 188 3.90 16.28 -8.61
N LEU A 189 4.20 14.99 -8.42
CA LEU A 189 5.07 14.24 -9.32
C LEU A 189 4.49 14.17 -10.74
N SER A 190 3.19 13.89 -10.88
CA SER A 190 2.53 13.87 -12.19
C SER A 190 2.54 15.23 -12.89
N VAL A 191 2.26 16.32 -12.16
CA VAL A 191 2.31 17.68 -12.69
C VAL A 191 3.73 18.05 -13.14
N LEU A 192 4.73 17.72 -12.34
CA LEU A 192 6.14 17.96 -12.69
C LEU A 192 6.52 17.23 -13.98
N MET A 193 6.16 15.96 -14.12
CA MET A 193 6.43 15.17 -15.33
C MET A 193 5.71 15.74 -16.56
N THR A 194 4.49 16.24 -16.42
CA THR A 194 3.79 16.93 -17.51
C THR A 194 4.50 18.22 -17.93
N VAL A 195 4.89 19.08 -16.98
CA VAL A 195 5.59 20.34 -17.28
C VAL A 195 6.92 20.07 -17.97
N VAL A 196 7.70 19.12 -17.46
CA VAL A 196 8.97 18.71 -18.08
C VAL A 196 8.75 18.13 -19.48
N GLY A 197 7.76 17.25 -19.65
CA GLY A 197 7.45 16.66 -20.96
C GLY A 197 7.05 17.72 -22.00
N VAL A 198 6.21 18.69 -21.61
CA VAL A 198 5.85 19.83 -22.46
C VAL A 198 7.07 20.68 -22.79
N PHE A 199 7.89 21.03 -21.79
CA PHE A 199 9.09 21.84 -21.97
C PHE A 199 10.08 21.20 -22.95
N VAL A 200 10.38 19.91 -22.76
CA VAL A 200 11.29 19.15 -23.64
C VAL A 200 10.74 19.06 -25.07
N THR A 201 9.41 18.96 -25.23
CA THR A 201 8.78 18.94 -26.56
C THR A 201 9.01 20.24 -27.34
N PHE A 202 9.07 21.39 -26.67
CA PHE A 202 9.27 22.71 -27.30
C PHE A 202 10.73 23.10 -27.49
N VAL A 203 11.61 22.72 -26.55
CA VAL A 203 13.04 23.08 -26.59
C VAL A 203 13.87 22.05 -27.34
N GLY A 204 13.41 20.80 -27.43
CA GLY A 204 14.15 19.70 -28.01
C GLY A 204 14.27 19.74 -29.55
N GLU A 205 15.50 19.61 -30.04
CA GLU A 205 15.81 19.27 -31.43
C GLU A 205 15.64 17.76 -31.62
N GLY A 206 14.38 17.33 -31.77
CA GLY A 206 14.01 15.93 -32.02
C GLY A 206 13.14 15.79 -33.26
N GLY A 207 13.08 14.57 -33.81
CA GLY A 207 12.19 14.26 -34.92
C GLY A 207 10.72 14.43 -34.54
N ILE A 208 9.83 14.47 -35.53
CA ILE A 208 8.38 14.62 -35.28
C ILE A 208 7.81 13.49 -34.41
N TRP A 209 8.36 12.28 -34.54
CA TRP A 209 7.97 11.11 -33.75
C TRP A 209 8.39 11.23 -32.28
N ASP A 210 9.58 11.77 -32.00
CA ASP A 210 10.05 12.00 -30.64
C ASP A 210 9.18 13.05 -29.93
N ARG A 211 8.84 14.12 -30.66
CA ARG A 211 7.92 15.15 -30.15
C ARG A 211 6.52 14.61 -29.88
N LEU A 212 5.99 13.77 -30.78
CA LEU A 212 4.68 13.17 -30.60
C LEU A 212 4.63 12.23 -29.40
N THR A 213 5.67 11.40 -29.20
CA THR A 213 5.74 10.48 -28.06
C THR A 213 5.87 11.23 -26.73
N LEU A 214 6.69 12.29 -26.68
CA LEU A 214 6.80 13.16 -25.50
C LEU A 214 5.48 13.89 -25.19
N LEU A 215 4.81 14.42 -26.21
CA LEU A 215 3.51 15.09 -26.05
C LEU A 215 2.44 14.12 -25.55
N LEU A 216 2.40 12.90 -26.08
CA LEU A 216 1.49 11.86 -25.63
C LEU A 216 1.76 11.46 -24.18
N GLY A 217 3.04 11.33 -23.80
CA GLY A 217 3.45 11.10 -22.42
C GLY A 217 3.02 12.24 -21.48
N ALA A 218 3.26 13.48 -21.89
CA ALA A 218 2.86 14.67 -21.12
C ALA A 218 1.34 14.75 -20.92
N ALA A 219 0.57 14.48 -21.99
CA ALA A 219 -0.89 14.42 -21.95
C ALA A 219 -1.39 13.30 -21.02
N PHE A 220 -0.77 12.13 -21.06
CA PHE A 220 -1.07 11.01 -20.17
C PHE A 220 -0.84 11.37 -18.70
N PHE A 221 0.33 11.91 -18.35
CA PHE A 221 0.60 12.36 -16.98
C PHE A 221 -0.33 13.51 -16.55
N GLY A 222 -0.71 14.38 -17.49
CA GLY A 222 -1.67 15.45 -17.25
C GLY A 222 -3.04 14.89 -16.87
N ALA A 223 -3.53 13.89 -17.61
CA ALA A 223 -4.76 13.19 -17.28
C ALA A 223 -4.68 12.48 -15.92
N CYS A 224 -3.56 11.83 -15.59
CA CYS A 224 -3.35 11.23 -14.27
C CYS A 224 -3.42 12.27 -13.14
N SER A 225 -2.86 13.47 -13.33
CA SER A 225 -2.92 14.55 -12.32
C SER A 225 -4.36 14.96 -11.99
N LEU A 226 -5.24 15.02 -13.01
CA LEU A 226 -6.66 15.33 -12.83
C LEU A 226 -7.37 14.24 -12.01
N VAL A 227 -7.04 12.97 -12.27
CA VAL A 227 -7.58 11.84 -11.49
C VAL A 227 -7.13 11.93 -10.04
N TYR A 228 -5.86 12.20 -9.77
CA TYR A 228 -5.36 12.36 -8.39
C TYR A 228 -6.02 13.54 -7.67
N LEU A 229 -6.21 14.67 -8.37
CA LEU A 229 -6.92 15.83 -7.82
C LEU A 229 -8.36 15.49 -7.44
N TRP A 230 -9.07 14.73 -8.31
CA TRP A 230 -10.41 14.24 -8.02
C TRP A 230 -10.42 13.31 -6.80
N MET A 231 -9.45 12.39 -6.68
CA MET A 231 -9.32 11.50 -5.51
C MET A 231 -9.06 12.27 -4.21
N ILE A 232 -8.21 13.31 -4.24
CA ILE A 232 -7.95 14.19 -3.09
C ILE A 232 -9.24 14.91 -2.64
N ARG A 233 -10.04 15.40 -3.60
CA ARG A 233 -11.34 16.04 -3.30
C ARG A 233 -12.32 15.08 -2.65
N GLN A 234 -12.38 13.83 -3.11
CA GLN A 234 -13.24 12.79 -2.50
C GLN A 234 -12.77 12.42 -1.10
N ALA A 235 -11.46 12.27 -0.89
CA ALA A 235 -10.89 11.97 0.43
C ALA A 235 -11.21 13.06 1.47
N GLY A 236 -11.27 14.34 1.06
CA GLY A 236 -11.60 15.46 1.94
C GLY A 236 -13.05 15.47 2.46
N ARG A 237 -14.01 14.90 1.70
CA ARG A 237 -15.43 14.86 2.10
C ARG A 237 -15.68 13.87 3.24
N LYS A 238 -14.94 12.77 3.28
CA LYS A 238 -15.12 11.70 4.27
C LYS A 238 -14.81 12.15 5.70
N ASN A 239 -13.83 13.03 5.88
CA ASN A 239 -13.47 13.56 7.20
C ASN A 239 -14.51 14.53 7.79
N ARG A 240 -15.59 14.84 7.05
CA ARG A 240 -16.69 15.70 7.50
C ARG A 240 -17.95 14.93 7.88
N GLN A 241 -17.97 13.60 7.75
CA GLN A 241 -19.06 12.79 8.29
C GLN A 241 -18.69 12.43 9.73
N PRO A 242 -19.41 12.99 10.73
CA PRO A 242 -19.18 12.74 12.15
C PRO A 242 -19.51 11.29 12.54
#